data_AF-A0A1D6LVD7-F1
#
_entry.id   AF-A0A1D6LVD7-F1
#
_cell.length_a   1.000
_cell.length_b   1.000
_cell.length_c   1.000
_cell.angle_alpha   90.00
_cell.angle_beta   90.00
_cell.angle_gamma   90.00
#
_symmetry.space_group_name_H-M   'P 1'
#
loop_
_entity.id
_entity.type
_entity.pdbx_description
1 polymer ?
#
loop_
_entity_poly.entity_id
_entity_poly.type
_entity_poly.pdbx_seq_one_letter_code
_entity_poly.pdbx_strand_id
1 'polypeptide(L)'
;MLERMAHRGACGCEKNTGDGAGIMVALPHDFFKEVAKDAGIELPPLGEYAVAMFFMPTDEKRRKKGKAEFKKVAESLGHVILGWRLVPTDNSDLGESALETEPVIE
;
A
#
# COMPACT_ATOMS: atom_id res chain seq x y z
N MET A 1 -15.51 8.48 -11.66
CA MET A 1 -15.14 7.84 -12.95
C MET A 1 -15.18 6.33 -12.84
N LEU A 2 -14.46 5.72 -11.88
CA LEU A 2 -14.44 4.26 -11.68
C LEU A 2 -15.84 3.64 -11.47
N GLU A 3 -16.72 4.26 -10.68
CA GLU A 3 -18.09 3.79 -10.48
C GLU A 3 -18.88 3.61 -11.80
N ARG A 4 -18.62 4.48 -12.80
CA ARG A 4 -19.28 4.41 -14.11
C ARG A 4 -18.74 3.29 -15.00
N MET A 5 -17.64 2.65 -14.60
CA MET A 5 -16.96 1.58 -15.33
C MET A 5 -17.32 0.19 -14.78
N ALA A 6 -18.18 0.10 -13.75
CA ALA A 6 -18.57 -1.18 -13.14
C ALA A 6 -19.11 -2.20 -14.17
N HIS A 7 -19.86 -1.73 -15.17
CA HIS A 7 -20.36 -2.57 -16.28
C HIS A 7 -19.27 -3.16 -17.20
N ARG A 8 -18.02 -2.69 -17.07
CA ARG A 8 -16.85 -3.19 -17.80
C ARG A 8 -15.92 -4.01 -16.90
N GLY A 9 -16.23 -4.11 -15.61
CA GLY A 9 -15.54 -5.02 -14.71
C GLY A 9 -16.12 -6.42 -14.84
N ALA A 10 -15.27 -7.43 -14.71
CA ALA A 10 -15.74 -8.75 -14.35
C ALA A 10 -15.93 -8.80 -12.84
N CYS A 11 -17.06 -9.38 -12.43
CA CYS A 11 -17.31 -9.75 -11.04
C CYS A 11 -16.86 -11.20 -10.86
N GLY A 12 -16.24 -11.49 -9.72
CA GLY A 12 -15.92 -12.85 -9.33
C GLY A 12 -17.18 -13.68 -9.06
N CYS A 13 -17.00 -14.85 -8.46
CA CYS A 13 -18.13 -15.72 -8.09
C CYS A 13 -19.09 -15.09 -7.06
N GLU A 14 -18.70 -13.98 -6.42
CA GLU A 14 -19.43 -13.26 -5.39
C GLU A 14 -19.77 -11.84 -5.85
N LYS A 15 -20.90 -11.30 -5.37
CA LYS A 15 -21.37 -9.95 -5.76
C LYS A 15 -20.42 -8.83 -5.32
N ASN A 16 -19.66 -9.05 -4.25
CA ASN A 16 -18.79 -8.08 -3.61
C ASN A 16 -17.29 -8.39 -3.78
N THR A 17 -16.96 -9.28 -4.73
CA THR A 17 -15.58 -9.51 -5.19
C THR A 17 -15.49 -9.11 -6.66
N GLY A 18 -14.58 -8.20 -6.99
CA GLY A 18 -14.24 -7.83 -8.36
C GLY A 18 -12.81 -8.23 -8.71
N ASP A 19 -12.51 -8.29 -10.00
CA ASP A 19 -11.17 -8.68 -10.48
C ASP A 19 -10.07 -7.64 -10.13
N GLY A 20 -10.46 -6.38 -9.97
CA GLY A 20 -9.57 -5.31 -9.55
C GLY A 20 -10.02 -3.91 -9.95
N ALA A 21 -9.73 -2.94 -9.09
CA ALA A 21 -9.89 -1.52 -9.36
C ALA A 21 -8.70 -0.76 -8.74
N GLY A 22 -8.33 0.36 -9.35
CA GLY A 22 -7.21 1.16 -8.87
C GLY A 22 -7.21 2.57 -9.44
N ILE A 23 -6.55 3.46 -8.72
CA ILE A 23 -6.30 4.84 -9.15
C ILE A 23 -4.85 5.19 -8.85
N MET A 24 -4.20 5.84 -9.79
CA MET A 24 -2.88 6.43 -9.60
C MET A 24 -3.02 7.93 -9.53
N VAL A 25 -2.46 8.52 -8.47
CA VAL A 25 -2.40 9.97 -8.26
C VAL A 25 -0.94 10.39 -8.09
N ALA A 26 -0.65 11.67 -8.32
CA ALA A 26 0.64 12.22 -7.95
C ALA A 26 0.85 12.15 -6.45
N LEU A 27 2.11 12.13 -5.99
CA LEU A 27 2.46 12.12 -4.57
C LEU A 27 1.83 13.33 -3.84
N PRO A 28 0.81 13.11 -2.98
CA PRO A 28 0.15 14.20 -2.27
C PRO A 28 1.00 14.63 -1.07
N HIS A 29 1.93 15.57 -1.28
CA HIS A 29 2.91 15.97 -0.28
C HIS A 29 2.31 16.37 1.06
N ASP A 30 1.30 17.24 1.04
CA ASP A 30 0.68 17.77 2.27
C ASP A 30 0.04 16.65 3.09
N PHE A 31 -0.63 15.70 2.43
CA PHE A 31 -1.16 14.50 3.09
C PHE A 31 -0.06 13.68 3.76
N PHE A 32 1.04 13.40 3.03
CA PHE A 32 2.15 12.60 3.57
C PHE A 32 2.85 13.29 4.74
N LYS A 33 2.97 14.63 4.72
CA LYS A 33 3.53 15.41 5.82
C LYS A 33 2.73 15.23 7.12
N GLU A 34 1.41 15.20 7.03
CA GLU A 34 0.54 14.97 8.19
C GLU A 34 0.65 13.53 8.69
N VAL A 35 0.42 12.54 7.82
CA VAL A 35 0.34 11.14 8.26
C VAL A 35 1.70 10.53 8.63
N ALA A 36 2.81 11.06 8.11
CA ALA A 36 4.14 10.63 8.50
C ALA A 36 4.49 11.11 9.92
N LYS A 37 4.05 12.32 10.29
CA LYS A 37 4.22 12.83 11.65
C LYS A 37 3.52 11.95 12.68
N ASP A 38 2.29 11.50 12.38
CA ASP A 38 1.55 10.58 13.24
C ASP A 38 2.24 9.22 13.37
N ALA A 39 2.97 8.80 12.34
CA ALA A 39 3.78 7.58 12.32
C ALA A 39 5.19 7.77 12.93
N GLY A 40 5.53 8.96 13.43
CA GLY A 40 6.86 9.26 13.97
C GLY A 40 7.98 9.32 12.92
N ILE A 41 7.63 9.59 11.66
CA ILE A 41 8.55 9.69 10.54
C ILE A 41 8.75 11.17 10.19
N GLU A 42 10.00 11.63 10.19
CA GLU A 42 10.36 12.96 9.71
C GLU A 42 10.57 12.91 8.19
N LEU A 43 9.75 13.65 7.44
CA LEU A 43 9.83 13.69 5.98
C LEU A 43 10.70 14.85 5.49
N PRO A 44 11.63 14.60 4.55
CA PRO A 44 12.29 15.62 3.76
C PRO A 44 11.30 16.48 2.94
N PRO A 45 11.76 17.62 2.40
CA PRO A 45 11.00 18.42 1.44
C PRO A 45 10.52 17.62 0.21
N LEU A 46 9.45 18.10 -0.43
CA LEU A 46 8.98 17.53 -1.69
C LEU A 46 10.10 17.47 -2.73
N GLY A 47 10.27 16.30 -3.34
CA GLY A 47 11.34 16.03 -4.31
C GLY A 47 12.58 15.36 -3.71
N GLU A 48 12.70 15.33 -2.37
CA GLU A 48 13.81 14.67 -1.67
C GLU A 48 13.43 13.35 -1.01
N TYR A 49 12.16 12.93 -1.14
CA TYR A 49 11.68 11.63 -0.67
C TYR A 49 10.78 10.96 -1.70
N ALA A 50 10.64 9.64 -1.55
CA ALA A 50 9.73 8.83 -2.33
C ALA A 50 8.82 8.04 -1.39
N VAL A 51 7.66 7.66 -1.90
CA VAL A 51 6.73 6.73 -1.25
C VAL A 51 6.59 5.51 -2.14
N ALA A 52 6.56 4.34 -1.54
CA ALA A 52 6.24 3.08 -2.20
C ALA A 52 5.07 2.44 -1.45
N MET A 53 4.19 1.79 -2.22
CA MET A 53 3.06 1.01 -1.71
C MET A 53 3.45 -0.47 -1.76
N PHE A 54 3.51 -1.14 -0.61
CA PHE A 54 3.93 -2.54 -0.53
C PHE A 54 2.76 -3.46 -0.17
N PHE A 55 2.57 -4.49 -0.98
CA PHE A 55 1.66 -5.60 -0.67
C PHE A 55 2.48 -6.76 -0.11
N MET A 56 2.44 -6.91 1.21
CA MET A 56 3.30 -7.83 1.95
C MET A 56 2.55 -9.08 2.37
N PRO A 57 3.26 -10.20 2.58
CA PRO A 57 2.67 -11.40 3.17
C PRO A 57 2.03 -11.12 4.54
N THR A 58 0.93 -11.82 4.83
CA THR A 58 0.27 -11.81 6.14
C THR A 58 1.14 -12.42 7.24
N ASP A 59 1.94 -13.44 6.90
CA ASP A 59 2.96 -14.01 7.80
C ASP A 59 4.03 -12.98 8.17
N GLU A 60 4.14 -12.71 9.47
CA GLU A 60 5.01 -11.67 10.02
C GLU A 60 6.50 -11.94 9.77
N LYS A 61 6.93 -13.21 9.82
CA LYS A 61 8.34 -13.58 9.59
C LYS A 61 8.74 -13.33 8.15
N ARG A 62 7.90 -13.74 7.19
CA ARG A 62 8.08 -13.46 5.76
C ARG A 62 8.05 -11.96 5.48
N ARG A 63 7.14 -11.21 6.10
CA ARG A 63 7.07 -9.75 5.97
C ARG A 63 8.34 -9.08 6.48
N LYS A 64 8.81 -9.42 7.68
CA LYS A 64 10.08 -8.91 8.25
C LYS A 64 11.28 -9.23 7.35
N LYS A 65 11.36 -10.45 6.83
CA LYS A 65 12.41 -10.84 5.89
C LYS A 65 12.37 -10.01 4.59
N GLY A 66 11.18 -9.81 4.02
CA GLY A 66 11.00 -8.98 2.82
C GLY A 66 11.44 -7.53 3.03
N LYS A 67 11.05 -6.91 4.16
CA LYS A 67 11.48 -5.55 4.51
C LYS A 67 13.00 -5.45 4.69
N ALA A 68 13.61 -6.45 5.31
CA ALA A 68 15.06 -6.48 5.51
C ALA A 68 15.80 -6.58 4.17
N GLU A 69 15.34 -7.43 3.25
CA GLU A 69 15.95 -7.54 1.92
C GLU A 69 15.76 -6.27 1.11
N PHE A 70 14.55 -5.68 1.14
CA PHE A 70 14.29 -4.40 0.48
C PHE A 70 15.20 -3.29 1.02
N LYS A 71 15.33 -3.18 2.34
CA LYS A 71 16.22 -2.22 3.00
C LYS A 71 17.67 -2.41 2.56
N LYS A 72 18.17 -3.65 2.52
CA LYS A 72 19.52 -3.95 2.07
C LYS A 72 19.77 -3.50 0.63
N VAL A 73 18.82 -3.73 -0.27
CA VAL A 73 18.93 -3.27 -1.66
C VAL A 73 18.89 -1.74 -1.74
N ALA A 74 17.97 -1.09 -1.03
CA ALA A 74 17.88 0.37 -0.99
C ALA A 74 19.19 1.01 -0.48
N GLU A 75 19.74 0.49 0.62
CA GLU A 75 21.02 0.94 1.19
C GLU A 75 22.19 0.73 0.20
N SER A 76 22.20 -0.39 -0.53
CA SER A 76 23.21 -0.65 -1.57
C SER A 76 23.17 0.34 -2.75
N LEU A 77 22.02 1.00 -2.96
CA LEU A 77 21.81 2.04 -3.95
C LEU A 77 21.98 3.46 -3.37
N GLY A 78 22.37 3.58 -2.10
CA GLY A 78 22.56 4.87 -1.43
C GLY A 78 21.27 5.52 -0.91
N HIS A 79 20.18 4.76 -0.82
CA HIS A 79 18.91 5.25 -0.28
C HIS A 79 18.73 4.86 1.20
N VAL A 80 17.99 5.68 1.93
CA VAL A 80 17.65 5.44 3.35
C VAL A 80 16.15 5.19 3.46
N ILE A 81 15.78 4.14 4.18
CA ILE A 81 14.38 3.87 4.53
C ILE A 81 14.00 4.71 5.74
N LEU A 82 13.16 5.73 5.54
CA LEU A 82 12.70 6.62 6.61
C LEU A 82 11.74 5.94 7.59
N GLY A 83 10.92 5.01 7.09
CA GLY A 83 9.98 4.27 7.91
C GLY A 83 9.00 3.45 7.08
N TRP A 84 8.15 2.70 7.78
CA TRP A 84 7.04 1.93 7.22
C TRP A 84 5.76 2.39 7.91
N ARG A 85 4.67 2.53 7.15
CA ARG A 85 3.38 3.00 7.68
C ARG A 85 2.28 2.07 7.20
N LEU A 86 1.61 1.41 8.13
CA LEU A 86 0.43 0.63 7.81
C LEU A 86 -0.63 1.51 7.13
N VAL A 87 -1.12 1.07 5.96
CA VAL A 87 -2.17 1.77 5.24
C VAL A 87 -3.51 1.45 5.90
N PRO A 88 -4.28 2.45 6.36
CA PRO A 88 -5.62 2.21 6.89
C PRO A 88 -6.52 1.65 5.80
N THR A 89 -7.17 0.53 6.07
CA THR A 89 -8.16 -0.12 5.19
C THR A 89 -9.48 -0.33 5.93
N ASP A 90 -10.58 -0.41 5.19
CA ASP A 90 -11.88 -0.87 5.66
C ASP A 90 -12.34 -2.00 4.75
N ASN A 91 -12.44 -3.19 5.32
CA ASN A 91 -12.67 -4.42 4.58
C ASN A 91 -14.10 -4.94 4.77
N SER A 92 -14.98 -4.16 5.39
CA SER A 92 -16.34 -4.57 5.77
C SER A 92 -17.20 -5.04 4.59
N ASP A 93 -16.97 -4.50 3.39
CA ASP A 93 -17.72 -4.84 2.18
C ASP A 93 -17.01 -5.86 1.26
N LEU A 94 -15.79 -6.30 1.57
CA LEU A 94 -15.04 -7.23 0.71
C LEU A 94 -15.63 -8.64 0.74
N GLY A 95 -15.68 -9.30 -0.42
CA GLY A 95 -16.06 -10.72 -0.50
C GLY A 95 -14.99 -11.66 0.07
N GLU A 96 -15.40 -12.87 0.45
CA GLU A 96 -14.57 -13.83 1.19
C GLU A 96 -13.33 -14.21 0.39
N SER A 97 -13.49 -14.44 -0.91
CA SER A 97 -12.39 -14.76 -1.83
C SER A 97 -11.32 -13.66 -1.93
N ALA A 98 -11.70 -12.38 -1.81
CA ALA A 98 -10.74 -11.28 -1.76
C ALA A 98 -10.02 -11.23 -0.40
N LEU A 99 -10.76 -11.44 0.70
CA LEU A 99 -10.22 -11.46 2.06
C LEU A 99 -9.21 -12.59 2.28
N GLU A 100 -9.46 -13.78 1.73
CA GLU A 100 -8.56 -14.93 1.85
C GLU A 100 -7.17 -14.68 1.26
N THR A 101 -7.08 -13.78 0.28
CA THR A 101 -5.84 -13.45 -0.45
C THR A 101 -5.31 -12.06 -0.12
N GLU A 102 -5.93 -11.37 0.84
CA GLU A 102 -5.59 -10.00 1.19
C GLU A 102 -4.14 -9.88 1.72
N PRO A 103 -3.31 -8.97 1.17
CA PRO A 103 -1.99 -8.69 1.70
C PRO A 103 -2.05 -7.73 2.89
N VAL A 104 -0.97 -7.67 3.66
CA VAL A 104 -0.73 -6.54 4.56
C VAL A 104 -0.18 -5.37 3.74
N ILE A 105 -0.87 -4.24 3.74
CA ILE A 105 -0.49 -3.06 2.96
C ILE A 105 0.23 -2.04 3.84
N GLU A 106 1.48 -1.73 3.48
CA GLU A 106 2.34 -0.76 4.18
C GLU A 106 3.10 0.17 3.23
#